data_AF-A0A0M0JKQ0-F1
#
_entry.id   AF-A0A0M0JKQ0-F1
#
_cell.length_a   1.000
_cell.length_b   1.000
_cell.length_c   1.000
_cell.angle_alpha   90.00
_cell.angle_beta   90.00
_cell.angle_gamma   90.00
#
_symmetry.space_group_name_H-M   'P 1'
#
loop_
_entity.id
_entity.type
_entity.pdbx_description
1 polymer ?
#
loop_
_entity_poly.entity_id
_entity_poly.type
_entity_poly.pdbx_seq_one_letter_code
_entity_poly.pdbx_strand_id
1 'polypeptide(L)'
;MDDAPTEDGVYPVPTIAAAELAVLREMCEADSMPARLEQCSNSELFRLVECASFLDAPGALNHAQRALASRLNGKRADELTELLGATDGFGSAEERVAALAEPAFSPEGQLSEAMVGSAGGAPALQPQLTLWMAVTDDAKEVGLGMVDVVTLAELKGVNRSWSALARRVLCSRLSRCEGQPAPTQLAEITDLNIKVLVDAGRPWEAAAAGRMLPSLARLRWEGFEVNVAAVREVDLDERDEEDEYKYEDESPFLGGPAETALLSCIEGEGEPPLELLLAAVACAGSGEICGIPVQMMRDDSVSELDLQERNIGVEGGMLLAYLVPVMGGLTSLDLSNNALCGVYDFGGTYTAEGITAIANALRINGALTQLDLSGNQLCGVNECGEGTYTAEGITAIADALRVNGALTVTNLLGNQLDMKSAKMLAEVAKQKGISLCGIQRDQTTANFSFKGLKPPDAILLASDLSQAVVTGALTKIE
;
A
#
# COMPACT_ATOMS: atom_id res chain seq x y z
N MET A 1 4.04 14.85 -48.23
CA MET A 1 3.60 16.25 -48.06
C MET A 1 4.47 16.78 -46.95
N ASP A 2 5.32 17.72 -47.30
CA ASP A 2 6.30 18.33 -46.42
C ASP A 2 5.60 19.10 -45.30
N ASP A 3 5.81 18.70 -44.05
CA ASP A 3 5.56 19.54 -42.89
C ASP A 3 6.73 20.53 -42.76
N ALA A 4 6.61 21.64 -43.48
CA ALA A 4 7.42 22.81 -43.21
C ALA A 4 7.05 23.39 -41.83
N PRO A 5 8.02 23.75 -40.98
CA PRO A 5 7.73 24.47 -39.75
C PRO A 5 7.21 25.86 -40.14
N THR A 6 6.10 26.29 -39.54
CA THR A 6 5.61 27.66 -39.69
C THR A 6 6.67 28.63 -39.18
N GLU A 7 7.18 29.47 -40.08
CA GLU A 7 8.01 30.64 -39.80
C GLU A 7 7.24 31.62 -38.92
N ASP A 8 7.34 31.44 -37.60
CA ASP A 8 7.39 32.49 -36.59
C ASP A 8 7.67 31.80 -35.24
N GLY A 9 8.94 31.44 -35.04
CA GLY A 9 9.48 30.85 -33.82
C GLY A 9 9.55 31.84 -32.66
N VAL A 10 8.46 32.56 -32.39
CA VAL A 10 8.31 33.36 -31.17
C VAL A 10 7.51 32.51 -30.19
N TYR A 11 8.22 31.73 -29.36
CA TYR A 11 7.62 31.26 -28.11
C TYR A 11 7.09 32.50 -27.37
N PRO A 12 5.82 32.53 -26.96
CA PRO A 12 5.29 33.67 -26.21
C PRO A 12 6.14 33.85 -24.95
N VAL A 13 6.87 34.96 -24.87
CA VAL A 13 7.66 35.31 -23.68
C VAL A 13 6.66 35.54 -22.54
N PRO A 14 6.75 34.78 -21.43
CA PRO A 14 5.89 35.01 -20.28
C PRO A 14 6.06 36.46 -19.83
N THR A 15 4.96 37.15 -19.54
CA THR A 15 5.07 38.50 -18.96
C THR A 15 5.48 38.36 -17.50
N ILE A 16 6.78 38.31 -17.24
CA ILE A 16 7.33 38.16 -15.89
C ILE A 16 7.18 39.48 -15.14
N ALA A 17 6.47 39.47 -14.02
CA ALA A 17 6.31 40.66 -13.20
C ALA A 17 7.63 41.02 -12.51
N ALA A 18 7.92 42.32 -12.35
CA ALA A 18 9.11 42.77 -11.61
C ALA A 18 9.18 42.22 -10.18
N ALA A 19 8.01 41.96 -9.56
CA ALA A 19 7.91 41.32 -8.26
C ALA A 19 8.40 39.85 -8.27
N GLU A 20 8.14 39.11 -9.35
CA GLU A 20 8.58 37.71 -9.51
C GLU A 20 10.09 37.65 -9.72
N LEU A 21 10.66 38.55 -10.54
CA LEU A 21 12.11 38.66 -10.73
C LEU A 21 12.86 38.99 -9.43
N ALA A 22 12.29 39.83 -8.57
CA ALA A 22 12.89 40.15 -7.28
C ALA A 22 12.98 38.92 -6.36
N VAL A 23 11.93 38.10 -6.35
CA VAL A 23 11.88 36.85 -5.57
C VAL A 23 12.84 35.81 -6.15
N LEU A 24 12.87 35.64 -7.48
CA LEU A 24 13.81 34.72 -8.14
C LEU A 24 15.27 35.08 -7.86
N ARG A 25 15.60 36.37 -7.86
CA ARG A 25 16.94 36.84 -7.50
C ARG A 25 17.31 36.47 -6.07
N GLU A 26 16.40 36.73 -5.11
CA GLU A 26 16.59 36.34 -3.71
C GLU A 26 16.85 34.84 -3.57
N MET A 27 16.10 34.02 -4.31
CA MET A 27 16.27 32.57 -4.32
C MET A 27 17.61 32.11 -4.93
N CYS A 28 18.11 32.78 -5.98
CA CYS A 28 19.42 32.46 -6.55
C CYS A 28 20.59 32.84 -5.64
N GLU A 29 20.42 33.86 -4.79
CA GLU A 29 21.43 34.34 -3.86
C GLU A 29 21.39 33.61 -2.49
N ALA A 30 20.36 32.80 -2.23
CA ALA A 30 20.15 32.13 -0.95
C ALA A 30 20.77 30.72 -0.90
N ASP A 31 21.47 30.42 0.20
CA ASP A 31 22.00 29.06 0.46
C ASP A 31 20.94 28.08 0.97
N SER A 32 19.77 28.59 1.39
CA SER A 32 18.68 27.81 1.97
C SER A 32 17.32 28.34 1.51
N MET A 33 16.25 27.55 1.67
CA MET A 33 14.92 27.91 1.19
C MET A 33 14.46 29.26 1.80
N PRO A 34 14.18 30.29 0.98
CA PRO A 34 13.76 31.58 1.49
C PRO A 34 12.43 31.49 2.26
N ALA A 35 12.39 32.05 3.47
CA ALA A 35 11.18 32.05 4.32
C ALA A 35 9.95 32.69 3.63
N ARG A 36 10.19 33.58 2.65
CA ARG A 36 9.12 34.20 1.87
C ARG A 36 8.32 33.20 1.02
N LEU A 37 8.91 32.07 0.62
CA LEU A 37 8.21 31.01 -0.12
C LEU A 37 7.13 30.32 0.72
N GLU A 38 7.23 30.37 2.05
CA GLU A 38 6.18 29.86 2.94
C GLU A 38 4.90 30.71 2.86
N GLN A 39 5.04 32.00 2.53
CA GLN A 39 3.93 32.96 2.49
C GLN A 39 3.31 33.14 1.10
N CYS A 40 3.94 32.61 0.05
CA CYS A 40 3.41 32.67 -1.31
C CYS A 40 2.08 31.90 -1.43
N SER A 41 1.17 32.35 -2.28
CA SER A 41 0.04 31.53 -2.73
C SER A 41 0.52 30.41 -3.66
N ASN A 42 -0.28 29.34 -3.83
CA ASN A 42 0.06 28.27 -4.78
C ASN A 42 0.19 28.80 -6.22
N SER A 43 -0.65 29.78 -6.59
CA SER A 43 -0.58 30.45 -7.89
C SER A 43 0.72 31.24 -8.11
N GLU A 44 1.29 31.79 -7.05
CA GLU A 44 2.58 32.48 -7.11
C GLU A 44 3.73 31.47 -7.20
N LEU A 45 3.66 30.36 -6.45
CA LEU A 45 4.66 29.30 -6.55
C LEU A 45 4.70 28.67 -7.95
N PHE A 46 3.55 28.40 -8.56
CA PHE A 46 3.50 27.89 -9.93
C PHE A 46 4.14 28.85 -10.95
N ARG A 47 3.87 30.16 -10.81
CA ARG A 47 4.55 31.20 -11.61
C ARG A 47 6.04 31.24 -11.37
N LEU A 48 6.50 31.12 -10.13
CA LEU A 48 7.92 31.12 -9.82
C LEU A 48 8.63 29.91 -10.45
N VAL A 49 8.01 28.72 -10.46
CA VAL A 49 8.55 27.55 -11.17
C VAL A 49 8.63 27.81 -12.68
N GLU A 50 7.57 28.33 -13.28
CA GLU A 50 7.52 28.68 -14.72
C GLU A 50 8.60 29.70 -15.09
N CYS A 51 8.67 30.81 -14.36
CA CYS A 51 9.63 31.88 -14.59
C CYS A 51 11.08 31.43 -14.34
N ALA A 52 11.34 30.63 -13.30
CA ALA A 52 12.67 30.10 -13.03
C ALA A 52 13.13 29.13 -14.12
N SER A 53 12.22 28.28 -14.62
CA SER A 53 12.49 27.38 -15.75
C SER A 53 12.74 28.15 -17.04
N PHE A 54 11.95 29.19 -17.32
CA PHE A 54 12.10 30.03 -18.51
C PHE A 54 13.42 30.81 -18.51
N LEU A 55 13.85 31.29 -17.33
CA LEU A 55 15.09 32.06 -17.16
C LEU A 55 16.35 31.20 -16.95
N ASP A 56 16.22 29.87 -17.00
CA ASP A 56 17.31 28.91 -16.72
C ASP A 56 18.04 29.23 -15.39
N ALA A 57 17.24 29.39 -14.33
CA ALA A 57 17.71 29.72 -12.99
C ALA A 57 17.61 28.48 -12.08
N PRO A 58 18.56 27.52 -12.13
CA PRO A 58 18.41 26.21 -11.48
C PRO A 58 18.31 26.29 -9.96
N GLY A 59 19.00 27.23 -9.31
CA GLY A 59 18.91 27.46 -7.87
C GLY A 59 17.51 27.91 -7.45
N ALA A 60 16.96 28.91 -8.14
CA ALA A 60 15.59 29.36 -7.89
C ALA A 60 14.55 28.29 -8.25
N LEU A 61 14.72 27.59 -9.38
CA LEU A 61 13.82 26.51 -9.78
C LEU A 61 13.75 25.43 -8.69
N ASN A 62 14.91 25.03 -8.17
CA ASN A 62 15.01 24.03 -7.11
C ASN A 62 14.32 24.49 -5.81
N HIS A 63 14.53 25.73 -5.37
CA HIS A 63 13.85 26.26 -4.18
C HIS A 63 12.33 26.34 -4.35
N ALA A 64 11.84 26.77 -5.51
CA ALA A 64 10.40 26.81 -5.79
C ALA A 64 9.78 25.41 -5.84
N GLN A 65 10.46 24.44 -6.47
CA GLN A 65 10.03 23.05 -6.53
C GLN A 65 10.00 22.39 -5.14
N ARG A 66 11.01 22.65 -4.28
CA ARG A 66 11.01 22.16 -2.89
C ARG A 66 9.88 22.76 -2.06
N ALA A 67 9.60 24.05 -2.23
CA ALA A 67 8.48 24.71 -1.57
C ALA A 67 7.15 24.09 -1.99
N LEU A 68 7.00 23.79 -3.27
CA LEU A 68 5.83 23.11 -3.81
C LEU A 68 5.69 21.69 -3.25
N ALA A 69 6.75 20.89 -3.29
CA ALA A 69 6.73 19.52 -2.80
C ALA A 69 6.37 19.45 -1.31
N SER A 70 6.93 20.34 -0.50
CA SER A 70 6.59 20.46 0.93
C SER A 70 5.10 20.73 1.17
N ARG A 71 4.44 21.49 0.29
CA ARG A 71 2.99 21.76 0.40
C ARG A 71 2.11 20.59 -0.03
N LEU A 72 2.60 19.78 -0.96
CA LEU A 72 1.87 18.61 -1.45
C LEU A 72 2.01 17.43 -0.49
N ASN A 73 3.20 17.22 0.07
CA ASN A 73 3.50 16.05 0.89
C ASN A 73 2.53 15.87 2.08
N GLY A 74 2.06 14.63 2.26
CA GLY A 74 1.13 14.24 3.32
C GLY A 74 -0.34 14.52 3.04
N LYS A 75 -0.69 15.03 1.85
CA LYS A 75 -2.06 15.35 1.48
C LYS A 75 -2.74 14.19 0.74
N ARG A 76 -4.03 14.03 1.02
CA ARG A 76 -4.91 13.09 0.32
C ARG A 76 -5.43 13.69 -0.99
N ALA A 77 -5.92 12.85 -1.89
CA ALA A 77 -6.38 13.25 -3.21
C ALA A 77 -7.44 14.38 -3.17
N ASP A 78 -8.31 14.42 -2.17
CA ASP A 78 -9.33 15.46 -1.97
C ASP A 78 -8.72 16.80 -1.58
N GLU A 79 -7.81 16.81 -0.60
CA GLU A 79 -7.03 17.99 -0.24
C GLU A 79 -6.19 18.50 -1.41
N LEU A 80 -5.58 17.59 -2.17
CA LEU A 80 -4.79 17.93 -3.36
C LEU A 80 -5.66 18.54 -4.45
N THR A 81 -6.88 18.02 -4.66
CA THR A 81 -7.84 18.57 -5.63
C THR A 81 -8.19 20.01 -5.28
N GLU A 82 -8.46 20.29 -4.00
CA GLU A 82 -8.75 21.64 -3.52
C GLU A 82 -7.51 22.56 -3.64
N LEU A 83 -6.35 22.08 -3.22
CA LEU A 83 -5.09 22.83 -3.23
C LEU A 83 -4.68 23.25 -4.64
N LEU A 84 -4.88 22.36 -5.61
CA LEU A 84 -4.50 22.54 -7.01
C LEU A 84 -5.58 23.24 -7.83
N GLY A 85 -6.78 23.48 -7.27
CA GLY A 85 -7.89 24.12 -7.97
C GLY A 85 -8.36 23.33 -9.19
N ALA A 86 -8.26 22.00 -9.15
CA ALA A 86 -8.63 21.14 -10.28
C ALA A 86 -10.16 21.06 -10.43
N THR A 87 -10.70 21.69 -11.47
CA THR A 87 -12.16 21.75 -11.74
C THR A 87 -12.67 20.61 -12.62
N ASP A 88 -11.78 19.99 -13.40
CA ASP A 88 -12.13 19.02 -14.43
C ASP A 88 -11.77 17.61 -13.93
N GLY A 89 -12.46 17.17 -12.87
CA GLY A 89 -12.25 15.87 -12.23
C GLY A 89 -12.81 14.70 -13.05
N PHE A 90 -12.37 13.49 -12.73
CA PHE A 90 -12.90 12.23 -13.24
C PHE A 90 -14.44 12.23 -13.41
N GLY A 91 -14.94 11.59 -14.47
CA GLY A 91 -16.37 11.61 -14.82
C GLY A 91 -17.28 10.93 -13.78
N SER A 92 -16.69 10.10 -12.90
CA SER A 92 -17.36 9.44 -11.78
C SER A 92 -16.39 9.20 -10.61
N ALA A 93 -16.93 8.90 -9.42
CA ALA A 93 -16.14 8.46 -8.28
C ALA A 93 -15.41 7.13 -8.54
N GLU A 94 -15.98 6.26 -9.37
CA GLU A 94 -15.40 4.97 -9.77
C GLU A 94 -14.11 5.15 -10.57
N GLU A 95 -14.10 6.10 -11.52
CA GLU A 95 -12.89 6.43 -12.29
C GLU A 95 -11.77 6.93 -11.37
N ARG A 96 -12.10 7.71 -10.34
CA ARG A 96 -11.12 8.19 -9.34
C ARG A 96 -10.58 7.05 -8.48
N VAL A 97 -11.45 6.13 -8.04
CA VAL A 97 -11.04 4.95 -7.27
C VAL A 97 -10.13 4.06 -8.11
N ALA A 98 -10.46 3.85 -9.38
CA ALA A 98 -9.61 3.10 -10.30
C ALA A 98 -8.23 3.76 -10.45
N ALA A 99 -8.16 5.08 -10.65
CA ALA A 99 -6.91 5.80 -10.75
C ALA A 99 -6.03 5.70 -9.49
N LEU A 100 -6.64 5.73 -8.30
CA LEU A 100 -5.93 5.54 -7.04
C LEU A 100 -5.43 4.09 -6.87
N ALA A 101 -6.26 3.10 -7.26
CA ALA A 101 -5.96 1.67 -7.15
C ALA A 101 -4.84 1.19 -8.09
N GLU A 102 -4.52 1.94 -9.15
CA GLU A 102 -3.44 1.59 -10.07
C GLU A 102 -2.09 1.38 -9.36
N PRO A 103 -1.30 0.36 -9.75
CA PRO A 103 0.08 0.21 -9.29
C PRO A 103 0.93 1.44 -9.60
N ALA A 104 1.87 1.81 -8.71
CA ALA A 104 2.74 2.97 -8.90
C ALA A 104 3.70 2.82 -10.08
N PHE A 105 4.03 1.59 -10.47
CA PHE A 105 4.85 1.29 -11.63
C PHE A 105 4.08 1.29 -12.96
N SER A 106 2.78 1.63 -12.96
CA SER A 106 1.98 1.62 -14.19
C SER A 106 2.39 2.76 -15.14
N PRO A 107 2.75 2.47 -16.41
CA PRO A 107 3.08 3.49 -17.38
C PRO A 107 1.84 4.21 -17.90
N GLU A 108 2.05 5.35 -18.54
CA GLU A 108 0.96 6.26 -18.98
C GLU A 108 0.03 5.63 -20.04
N GLY A 109 0.55 4.75 -20.91
CA GLY A 109 -0.10 4.34 -22.16
C GLY A 109 -1.21 3.28 -22.11
N GLN A 110 -1.52 2.67 -20.95
CA GLN A 110 -2.41 1.49 -20.93
C GLN A 110 -3.92 1.77 -20.92
N LEU A 111 -4.36 3.01 -20.71
CA LEU A 111 -5.79 3.31 -20.47
C LEU A 111 -6.50 4.06 -21.60
N SER A 112 -5.86 4.27 -22.75
CA SER A 112 -6.49 4.96 -23.88
C SER A 112 -7.39 4.06 -24.75
N GLU A 113 -7.30 2.72 -24.66
CA GLU A 113 -8.02 1.84 -25.60
C GLU A 113 -9.29 1.15 -25.04
N ALA A 114 -9.48 1.04 -23.72
CA ALA A 114 -10.58 0.25 -23.15
C ALA A 114 -11.90 1.03 -22.91
N MET A 115 -11.94 2.36 -23.07
CA MET A 115 -13.14 3.15 -22.72
C MET A 115 -13.37 4.35 -23.66
N VAL A 116 -13.32 4.15 -24.98
CA VAL A 116 -13.79 5.16 -25.95
C VAL A 116 -15.21 4.80 -26.40
N GLY A 117 -16.16 5.01 -25.50
CA GLY A 117 -17.57 5.21 -25.84
C GLY A 117 -17.81 6.68 -26.14
N SER A 118 -18.31 6.96 -27.34
CA SER A 118 -18.56 8.28 -27.92
C SER A 118 -19.41 9.24 -27.06
N ALA A 119 -18.88 10.44 -26.78
CA ALA A 119 -19.53 11.76 -26.68
C ALA A 119 -18.44 12.77 -26.21
N GLY A 120 -18.20 13.96 -26.74
CA GLY A 120 -19.05 14.93 -27.43
C GLY A 120 -18.92 16.28 -26.70
N GLY A 121 -18.10 17.20 -27.22
CA GLY A 121 -18.05 18.61 -26.82
C GLY A 121 -16.94 19.01 -25.82
N ALA A 122 -15.98 19.81 -26.27
CA ALA A 122 -15.00 20.46 -25.42
C ALA A 122 -15.67 21.59 -24.59
N PRO A 123 -15.59 21.59 -23.25
CA PRO A 123 -15.93 22.75 -22.44
C PRO A 123 -14.76 23.73 -22.40
N ALA A 124 -15.09 25.02 -22.27
CA ALA A 124 -14.11 26.10 -22.19
C ALA A 124 -13.23 25.98 -20.92
N LEU A 125 -11.92 25.85 -21.13
CA LEU A 125 -10.90 25.87 -20.08
C LEU A 125 -10.89 27.23 -19.35
N GLN A 126 -11.02 27.23 -18.03
CA GLN A 126 -10.85 28.43 -17.19
C GLN A 126 -9.35 28.75 -16.98
N PRO A 127 -8.98 30.03 -16.69
CA PRO A 127 -7.59 30.51 -16.74
C PRO A 127 -6.64 30.03 -15.63
N GLN A 128 -7.11 29.22 -14.66
CA GLN A 128 -6.30 28.80 -13.51
C GLN A 128 -5.47 27.53 -13.81
N LEU A 129 -5.98 26.62 -14.65
CA LEU A 129 -5.28 25.40 -15.07
C LEU A 129 -4.17 25.65 -16.10
N THR A 130 -4.17 26.82 -16.75
CA THR A 130 -3.24 27.16 -17.83
C THR A 130 -1.81 27.46 -17.38
N LEU A 131 -1.56 27.82 -16.12
CA LEU A 131 -0.22 28.24 -15.70
C LEU A 131 0.75 27.08 -15.42
N TRP A 132 0.37 26.11 -14.58
CA TRP A 132 1.23 24.94 -14.34
C TRP A 132 1.37 24.09 -15.61
N MET A 133 0.30 23.97 -16.41
CA MET A 133 0.34 23.23 -17.67
C MET A 133 1.22 23.87 -18.76
N ALA A 134 1.53 25.16 -18.68
CA ALA A 134 2.42 25.86 -19.59
C ALA A 134 3.93 25.62 -19.31
N VAL A 135 4.28 25.07 -18.14
CA VAL A 135 5.64 24.66 -17.81
C VAL A 135 6.04 23.44 -18.66
N THR A 136 7.32 23.32 -19.05
CA THR A 136 7.82 22.13 -19.75
C THR A 136 7.61 20.88 -18.90
N ASP A 137 7.28 19.75 -19.53
CA ASP A 137 7.01 18.50 -18.80
C ASP A 137 8.22 18.05 -17.97
N ASP A 138 9.44 18.27 -18.45
CA ASP A 138 10.69 17.98 -17.72
C ASP A 138 10.78 18.73 -16.38
N ALA A 139 10.43 20.02 -16.33
CA ALA A 139 10.50 20.79 -15.10
C ALA A 139 9.39 20.42 -14.10
N LYS A 140 8.22 19.96 -14.59
CA LYS A 140 7.16 19.41 -13.73
C LYS A 140 7.60 18.08 -13.12
N GLU A 141 8.18 17.20 -13.92
CA GLU A 141 8.64 15.87 -13.50
C GLU A 141 9.75 15.97 -12.45
N VAL A 142 10.69 16.91 -12.59
CA VAL A 142 11.74 17.16 -11.58
C VAL A 142 11.14 17.64 -10.26
N GLY A 143 10.16 18.55 -10.30
CA GLY A 143 9.51 19.07 -9.09
C GLY A 143 8.69 18.01 -8.36
N LEU A 144 7.89 17.23 -9.11
CA LEU A 144 7.16 16.08 -8.57
C LEU A 144 8.10 14.96 -8.12
N GLY A 145 9.28 14.86 -8.72
CA GLY A 145 10.38 14.02 -8.26
C GLY A 145 10.95 14.39 -6.89
N MET A 146 10.43 15.41 -6.20
CA MET A 146 10.72 15.72 -4.79
C MET A 146 9.57 15.37 -3.84
N VAL A 147 8.38 15.06 -4.38
CA VAL A 147 7.19 14.69 -3.61
C VAL A 147 7.34 13.24 -3.14
N ASP A 148 6.81 12.88 -1.98
CA ASP A 148 6.85 11.48 -1.51
C ASP A 148 5.94 10.56 -2.34
N VAL A 149 6.24 9.25 -2.34
CA VAL A 149 5.52 8.27 -3.17
C VAL A 149 4.04 8.15 -2.78
N VAL A 150 3.71 8.29 -1.49
CA VAL A 150 2.34 8.19 -0.99
C VAL A 150 1.51 9.34 -1.57
N THR A 151 2.02 10.56 -1.47
CA THR A 151 1.39 11.76 -2.04
C THR A 151 1.31 11.69 -3.56
N LEU A 152 2.34 11.17 -4.25
CA LEU A 152 2.29 10.95 -5.69
C LEU A 152 1.23 9.92 -6.08
N ALA A 153 1.03 8.87 -5.28
CA ALA A 153 -0.04 7.91 -5.51
C ALA A 153 -1.43 8.56 -5.34
N GLU A 154 -1.61 9.42 -4.32
CA GLU A 154 -2.83 10.22 -4.11
C GLU A 154 -3.07 11.23 -5.24
N LEU A 155 -2.00 11.80 -5.80
CA LEU A 155 -2.07 12.76 -6.92
C LEU A 155 -2.75 12.15 -8.16
N LYS A 156 -2.70 10.82 -8.32
CA LYS A 156 -3.44 10.11 -9.39
C LYS A 156 -4.94 10.31 -9.30
N GLY A 157 -5.48 10.59 -8.11
CA GLY A 157 -6.90 10.80 -7.86
C GLY A 157 -7.40 12.22 -8.11
N VAL A 158 -6.56 13.17 -8.54
CA VAL A 158 -6.95 14.58 -8.73
C VAL A 158 -7.71 14.78 -10.05
N ASN A 159 -7.06 14.55 -11.19
CA ASN A 159 -7.67 14.55 -12.52
C ASN A 159 -6.80 13.77 -13.52
N ARG A 160 -7.25 13.67 -14.78
CA ARG A 160 -6.54 12.89 -15.82
C ARG A 160 -5.11 13.40 -16.09
N SER A 161 -4.89 14.72 -16.09
CA SER A 161 -3.58 15.32 -16.35
C SER A 161 -2.59 15.05 -15.21
N TRP A 162 -3.02 15.25 -13.97
CA TRP A 162 -2.21 14.95 -12.78
C TRP A 162 -1.97 13.45 -12.61
N SER A 163 -2.94 12.62 -13.00
CA SER A 163 -2.77 11.17 -13.04
C SER A 163 -1.69 10.74 -14.03
N ALA A 164 -1.69 11.27 -15.25
CA ALA A 164 -0.65 11.00 -16.23
C ALA A 164 0.75 11.41 -15.74
N LEU A 165 0.88 12.63 -15.18
CA LEU A 165 2.15 13.11 -14.63
C LEU A 165 2.62 12.27 -13.43
N ALA A 166 1.71 11.94 -12.50
CA ALA A 166 2.03 11.13 -11.33
C ALA A 166 2.51 9.73 -11.74
N ARG A 167 1.84 9.07 -12.70
CA ARG A 167 2.26 7.78 -13.26
C ARG A 167 3.67 7.86 -13.84
N ARG A 168 3.94 8.87 -14.66
CA ARG A 168 5.24 9.02 -15.32
C ARG A 168 6.36 9.22 -14.30
N VAL A 169 6.15 10.06 -13.29
CA VAL A 169 7.13 10.34 -12.22
C VAL A 169 7.34 9.11 -11.34
N LEU A 170 6.27 8.43 -10.91
CA LEU A 170 6.35 7.20 -10.11
C LEU A 170 7.05 6.09 -10.87
N CYS A 171 6.62 5.82 -12.10
CA CYS A 171 7.20 4.79 -12.93
C CYS A 171 8.69 5.07 -13.19
N SER A 172 9.06 6.31 -13.55
CA SER A 172 10.47 6.71 -13.68
C SER A 172 11.27 6.51 -12.38
N ARG A 173 10.72 6.82 -11.20
CA ARG A 173 11.45 6.65 -9.94
C ARG A 173 11.66 5.18 -9.57
N LEU A 174 10.68 4.34 -9.87
CA LEU A 174 10.70 2.94 -9.50
C LEU A 174 11.51 2.09 -10.48
N SER A 175 11.35 2.33 -11.78
CA SER A 175 11.85 1.46 -12.85
C SER A 175 13.16 1.89 -13.51
N ARG A 176 13.57 3.15 -13.34
CA ARG A 176 14.70 3.70 -14.12
C ARG A 176 16.05 3.36 -13.47
N CYS A 177 16.95 2.82 -14.28
CA CYS A 177 18.39 2.97 -14.09
C CYS A 177 18.82 4.30 -14.75
N GLU A 178 19.64 5.11 -14.08
CA GLU A 178 19.99 6.47 -14.50
C GLU A 178 20.34 6.53 -16.01
N GLY A 179 19.67 7.43 -16.75
CA GLY A 179 19.96 7.72 -18.17
C GLY A 179 19.12 7.00 -19.23
N GLN A 180 18.24 6.06 -18.88
CA GLN A 180 17.31 5.43 -19.85
C GLN A 180 16.01 6.24 -20.05
N PRO A 181 15.29 6.14 -21.18
CA PRO A 181 13.97 6.75 -21.33
C PRO A 181 12.96 6.13 -20.34
N ALA A 182 11.92 6.89 -19.96
CA ALA A 182 10.87 6.35 -19.10
C ALA A 182 10.07 5.27 -19.86
N PRO A 183 9.75 4.14 -19.22
CA PRO A 183 9.05 3.05 -19.90
C PRO A 183 7.61 3.46 -20.21
N THR A 184 7.17 3.08 -21.40
CA THR A 184 5.81 3.35 -21.94
C THR A 184 4.91 2.14 -21.83
N GLN A 185 5.48 0.94 -21.65
CA GLN A 185 4.77 -0.33 -21.53
C GLN A 185 5.30 -1.14 -20.34
N LEU A 186 4.45 -1.99 -19.74
CA LEU A 186 4.85 -2.85 -18.61
C LEU A 186 5.99 -3.81 -18.98
N ALA A 187 6.06 -4.25 -20.24
CA ALA A 187 7.11 -5.15 -20.72
C ALA A 187 8.50 -4.52 -20.78
N GLU A 188 8.60 -3.19 -20.72
CA GLU A 188 9.87 -2.45 -20.70
C GLU A 188 10.46 -2.36 -19.28
N ILE A 189 9.68 -2.67 -18.25
CA ILE A 189 10.11 -2.61 -16.85
C ILE A 189 10.82 -3.92 -16.50
N THR A 190 12.15 -3.88 -16.49
CA THR A 190 13.01 -5.02 -16.11
C THR A 190 13.53 -4.94 -14.68
N ASP A 191 13.53 -3.75 -14.11
CA ASP A 191 14.11 -3.44 -12.80
C ASP A 191 13.10 -2.67 -11.98
N LEU A 192 12.94 -3.01 -10.69
CA LEU A 192 12.00 -2.30 -9.81
C LEU A 192 12.64 -2.01 -8.45
N ASN A 193 12.65 -0.74 -8.03
CA ASN A 193 13.10 -0.34 -6.71
C ASN A 193 12.00 -0.59 -5.67
N ILE A 194 12.12 -1.68 -4.92
CA ILE A 194 11.13 -2.08 -3.92
C ILE A 194 11.30 -1.31 -2.61
N LYS A 195 12.52 -0.89 -2.26
CA LYS A 195 12.77 -0.13 -1.02
C LYS A 195 11.90 1.11 -0.94
N VAL A 196 11.79 1.83 -2.06
CA VAL A 196 10.95 3.02 -2.19
C VAL A 196 9.46 2.73 -1.96
N LEU A 197 8.99 1.53 -2.32
CA LEU A 197 7.60 1.10 -2.11
C LEU A 197 7.35 0.69 -0.66
N VAL A 198 8.28 -0.05 -0.06
CA VAL A 198 8.19 -0.48 1.34
C VAL A 198 8.26 0.74 2.29
N ASP A 199 9.17 1.67 2.05
CA ASP A 199 9.26 2.93 2.82
C ASP A 199 7.99 3.78 2.69
N ALA A 200 7.29 3.68 1.55
CA ALA A 200 6.01 4.34 1.33
C ALA A 200 4.82 3.59 1.97
N GLY A 201 5.06 2.49 2.67
CA GLY A 201 4.01 1.65 3.25
C GLY A 201 3.16 0.96 2.19
N ARG A 202 3.72 0.69 1.00
CA ARG A 202 3.06 -0.05 -0.11
C ARG A 202 3.78 -1.36 -0.46
N PRO A 203 4.08 -2.25 0.52
CA PRO A 203 4.82 -3.48 0.29
C PRO A 203 4.14 -4.43 -0.72
N TRP A 204 2.81 -4.46 -0.75
CA TRP A 204 2.02 -5.33 -1.63
C TRP A 204 2.22 -5.07 -3.13
N GLU A 205 2.79 -3.92 -3.49
CA GLU A 205 3.15 -3.65 -4.88
C GLU A 205 4.25 -4.58 -5.40
N ALA A 206 5.06 -5.19 -4.53
CA ALA A 206 6.00 -6.24 -4.92
C ALA A 206 5.25 -7.46 -5.51
N ALA A 207 4.17 -7.90 -4.86
CA ALA A 207 3.32 -8.99 -5.37
C ALA A 207 2.61 -8.59 -6.67
N ALA A 208 2.09 -7.37 -6.73
CA ALA A 208 1.47 -6.84 -7.96
C ALA A 208 2.47 -6.79 -9.12
N ALA A 209 3.70 -6.37 -8.88
CA ALA A 209 4.77 -6.33 -9.87
C ALA A 209 5.10 -7.73 -10.39
N GLY A 210 5.26 -8.70 -9.48
CA GLY A 210 5.50 -10.11 -9.83
C GLY A 210 4.43 -10.72 -10.74
N ARG A 211 3.16 -10.34 -10.53
CA ARG A 211 2.02 -10.74 -11.37
C ARG A 211 1.97 -9.98 -12.69
N MET A 212 2.19 -8.66 -12.68
CA MET A 212 1.86 -7.78 -13.81
C MET A 212 3.03 -7.49 -14.75
N LEU A 213 4.28 -7.67 -14.30
CA LEU A 213 5.47 -7.34 -15.07
C LEU A 213 6.09 -8.62 -15.66
N PRO A 214 5.87 -8.90 -16.96
CA PRO A 214 6.35 -10.14 -17.57
C PRO A 214 7.88 -10.19 -17.73
N SER A 215 8.52 -9.03 -17.86
CA SER A 215 9.95 -8.89 -18.11
C SER A 215 10.76 -8.55 -16.85
N LEU A 216 10.14 -8.56 -15.66
CA LEU A 216 10.80 -8.19 -14.42
C LEU A 216 11.92 -9.18 -14.10
N ALA A 217 13.14 -8.66 -14.09
CA ALA A 217 14.37 -9.42 -13.89
C ALA A 217 15.01 -9.14 -12.52
N ARG A 218 14.93 -7.89 -12.02
CA ARG A 218 15.61 -7.49 -10.78
C ARG A 218 14.72 -6.67 -9.85
N LEU A 219 14.78 -6.99 -8.56
CA LEU A 219 14.31 -6.09 -7.50
C LEU A 219 15.50 -5.40 -6.87
N ARG A 220 15.47 -4.07 -6.82
CA ARG A 220 16.52 -3.26 -6.20
C ARG A 220 16.12 -2.87 -4.79
N TRP A 221 17.08 -3.00 -3.90
CA TRP A 221 17.01 -2.60 -2.51
C TRP A 221 18.35 -1.93 -2.13
N GLU A 222 18.39 -1.09 -1.10
CA GLU A 222 19.60 -0.35 -0.71
C GLU A 222 20.83 -1.25 -0.55
N GLY A 223 21.73 -1.26 -1.55
CA GLY A 223 22.92 -2.12 -1.55
C GLY A 223 22.68 -3.59 -1.90
N PHE A 224 21.44 -3.98 -2.24
CA PHE A 224 21.07 -5.35 -2.60
C PHE A 224 20.29 -5.42 -3.93
N GLU A 225 20.55 -6.45 -4.72
CA GLU A 225 19.80 -6.77 -5.95
C GLU A 225 19.29 -8.22 -5.89
N VAL A 226 18.01 -8.42 -6.15
CA VAL A 226 17.38 -9.75 -6.16
C VAL A 226 17.14 -10.20 -7.59
N ASN A 227 17.62 -11.38 -7.96
CA ASN A 227 17.31 -12.01 -9.24
C ASN A 227 15.93 -12.69 -9.20
N VAL A 228 14.95 -12.07 -9.86
CA VAL A 228 13.55 -12.52 -9.86
C VAL A 228 13.38 -13.87 -10.54
N ALA A 229 14.15 -14.16 -11.59
CA ALA A 229 14.09 -15.45 -12.25
C ALA A 229 14.64 -16.56 -11.35
N ALA A 230 15.71 -16.30 -10.61
CA ALA A 230 16.26 -17.26 -9.66
C ALA A 230 15.27 -17.56 -8.52
N VAL A 231 14.59 -16.53 -7.97
CA VAL A 231 13.57 -16.70 -6.94
C VAL A 231 12.39 -17.57 -7.41
N ARG A 232 12.00 -17.49 -8.69
CA ARG A 232 10.93 -18.33 -9.27
C ARG A 232 11.28 -19.82 -9.31
N GLU A 233 12.57 -20.15 -9.37
CA GLU A 233 13.06 -21.53 -9.38
C GLU A 233 13.28 -22.08 -7.96
N VAL A 234 13.15 -21.24 -6.93
CA VAL A 234 13.21 -21.70 -5.54
C VAL A 234 11.90 -22.40 -5.20
N ASP A 235 12.02 -23.67 -4.82
CA ASP A 235 10.92 -24.44 -4.26
C ASP A 235 10.77 -24.12 -2.76
N LEU A 236 9.71 -23.40 -2.39
CA LEU A 236 9.45 -23.07 -0.99
C LEU A 236 8.86 -24.25 -0.20
N ASP A 237 8.41 -25.30 -0.89
CA ASP A 237 7.86 -26.50 -0.26
C ASP A 237 8.98 -27.42 0.29
N GLU A 238 10.23 -27.21 -0.12
CA GLU A 238 11.36 -28.05 0.26
C GLU A 238 11.72 -27.87 1.74
N ARG A 239 11.40 -28.88 2.55
CA ARG A 239 11.79 -28.97 3.97
C ARG A 239 12.90 -29.99 4.16
N ASP A 240 13.76 -29.74 5.15
CA ASP A 240 14.80 -30.70 5.55
C ASP A 240 14.16 -32.02 6.04
N GLU A 241 14.60 -33.16 5.50
CA GLU A 241 14.15 -34.49 5.92
C GLU A 241 14.42 -34.78 7.42
N GLU A 242 15.30 -34.01 8.06
CA GLU A 242 15.65 -34.15 9.48
C GLU A 242 14.73 -33.37 10.45
N ASP A 243 13.84 -32.51 9.94
CA ASP A 243 12.95 -31.68 10.78
C ASP A 243 11.68 -32.41 11.25
N GLU A 244 11.50 -33.70 10.89
CA GLU A 244 10.36 -34.53 11.32
C GLU A 244 10.29 -34.75 12.87
N TYR A 245 11.35 -34.39 13.61
CA TYR A 245 11.46 -34.59 15.07
C TYR A 245 11.69 -33.33 15.91
N LYS A 246 11.69 -32.12 15.33
CA LYS A 246 11.74 -30.88 16.11
C LYS A 246 10.34 -30.49 16.56
N TYR A 247 10.22 -29.98 17.79
CA TYR A 247 8.96 -29.40 18.25
C TYR A 247 8.60 -28.23 17.32
N GLU A 248 7.39 -28.26 16.75
CA GLU A 248 6.91 -27.34 15.70
C GLU A 248 7.04 -25.84 16.08
N ASP A 249 7.14 -25.55 17.38
CA ASP A 249 7.20 -24.20 17.98
C ASP A 249 8.50 -23.41 17.70
N GLU A 250 9.60 -24.04 17.24
CA GLU A 250 10.89 -23.36 17.06
C GLU A 250 11.39 -23.31 15.59
N SER A 251 10.57 -23.73 14.63
CA SER A 251 10.92 -23.66 13.20
C SER A 251 10.92 -22.20 12.73
N PRO A 252 12.04 -21.64 12.24
CA PRO A 252 12.02 -20.30 11.65
C PRO A 252 11.11 -20.26 10.41
N PHE A 253 10.36 -19.16 10.24
CA PHE A 253 9.41 -18.97 9.14
C PHE A 253 10.03 -19.16 7.74
N LEU A 254 11.22 -18.60 7.55
CA LEU A 254 12.12 -18.90 6.44
C LEU A 254 13.30 -19.64 7.06
N GLY A 255 13.39 -20.95 6.81
CA GLY A 255 14.45 -21.79 7.35
C GLY A 255 14.93 -22.83 6.34
N GLY A 256 16.10 -23.40 6.59
CA GLY A 256 16.58 -24.58 5.87
C GLY A 256 16.98 -24.32 4.41
N PRO A 257 16.68 -25.26 3.48
CA PRO A 257 17.09 -25.18 2.08
C PRO A 257 16.47 -23.99 1.36
N ALA A 258 15.19 -23.72 1.60
CA ALA A 258 14.45 -22.62 0.97
C ALA A 258 15.05 -21.25 1.31
N GLU A 259 15.40 -21.00 2.58
CA GLU A 259 16.06 -19.76 2.99
C GLU A 259 17.44 -19.62 2.32
N THR A 260 18.24 -20.69 2.33
CA THR A 260 19.57 -20.70 1.71
C THR A 260 19.49 -20.42 0.20
N ALA A 261 18.51 -21.02 -0.48
CA ALA A 261 18.25 -20.81 -1.89
C ALA A 261 17.80 -19.37 -2.18
N LEU A 262 16.91 -18.80 -1.35
CA LEU A 262 16.50 -17.40 -1.46
C LEU A 262 17.67 -16.43 -1.26
N LEU A 263 18.50 -16.65 -0.24
CA LEU A 263 19.69 -15.84 0.00
C LEU A 263 20.67 -15.91 -1.17
N SER A 264 20.80 -17.06 -1.83
CA SER A 264 21.63 -17.20 -3.03
C SER A 264 21.11 -16.40 -4.25
N CYS A 265 19.85 -15.99 -4.23
CA CYS A 265 19.24 -15.17 -5.28
C CYS A 265 19.52 -13.66 -5.09
N ILE A 266 20.16 -13.28 -3.97
CA ILE A 266 20.38 -11.88 -3.57
C ILE A 266 21.87 -11.56 -3.65
N GLU A 267 22.20 -10.53 -4.42
CA GLU A 267 23.55 -9.97 -4.48
C GLU A 267 23.61 -8.73 -3.59
N GLY A 268 24.60 -8.64 -2.69
CA GLY A 268 24.83 -7.47 -1.83
C GLY A 268 25.81 -7.74 -0.70
N GLU A 269 26.26 -6.69 -0.01
CA GLU A 269 27.15 -6.82 1.15
C GLU A 269 26.35 -6.84 2.46
N GLY A 270 26.48 -7.93 3.22
CA GLY A 270 25.84 -8.09 4.53
C GLY A 270 24.62 -9.01 4.52
N GLU A 271 23.87 -8.99 5.62
CA GLU A 271 22.64 -9.75 5.78
C GLU A 271 21.47 -8.96 5.15
N PRO A 272 20.69 -9.56 4.24
CA PRO A 272 19.57 -8.87 3.62
C PRO A 272 18.44 -8.66 4.65
N PRO A 273 17.75 -7.52 4.63
CA PRO A 273 16.65 -7.27 5.56
C PRO A 273 15.44 -8.16 5.26
N LEU A 274 14.68 -8.47 6.31
CA LEU A 274 13.50 -9.34 6.22
C LEU A 274 12.48 -8.81 5.20
N GLU A 275 12.25 -7.51 5.13
CA GLU A 275 11.30 -6.92 4.18
C GLU A 275 11.69 -7.16 2.72
N LEU A 276 13.00 -7.25 2.42
CA LEU A 276 13.48 -7.61 1.10
C LEU A 276 13.18 -9.08 0.78
N LEU A 277 13.39 -9.99 1.74
CA LEU A 277 13.09 -11.41 1.60
C LEU A 277 11.59 -11.62 1.36
N LEU A 278 10.75 -10.99 2.18
CA LEU A 278 9.29 -11.04 2.03
C LEU A 278 8.83 -10.46 0.69
N ALA A 279 9.43 -9.35 0.25
CA ALA A 279 9.14 -8.78 -1.07
C ALA A 279 9.53 -9.73 -2.22
N ALA A 280 10.69 -10.38 -2.12
CA ALA A 280 11.15 -11.34 -3.11
C ALA A 280 10.20 -12.54 -3.21
N VAL A 281 9.83 -13.13 -2.05
CA VAL A 281 8.89 -14.25 -1.96
C VAL A 281 7.52 -13.84 -2.50
N ALA A 282 6.97 -12.69 -2.09
CA ALA A 282 5.68 -12.22 -2.58
C ALA A 282 5.69 -11.93 -4.09
N CYS A 283 6.80 -11.42 -4.63
CA CYS A 283 6.96 -11.12 -6.05
C CYS A 283 7.10 -12.37 -6.92
N ALA A 284 7.96 -13.32 -6.54
CA ALA A 284 8.40 -14.40 -7.41
C ALA A 284 8.36 -15.80 -6.80
N GLY A 285 8.13 -15.94 -5.50
CA GLY A 285 8.09 -17.24 -4.83
C GLY A 285 7.10 -18.21 -5.48
N SER A 286 7.46 -19.49 -5.46
CA SER A 286 6.67 -20.62 -5.95
C SER A 286 6.45 -21.62 -4.82
N GLY A 287 5.32 -22.34 -4.84
CA GLY A 287 4.96 -23.30 -3.79
C GLY A 287 4.25 -22.67 -2.59
N GLU A 288 4.40 -23.29 -1.42
CA GLU A 288 3.81 -22.90 -0.15
C GLU A 288 4.90 -22.61 0.90
N ILE A 289 4.65 -21.62 1.77
CA ILE A 289 5.52 -21.33 2.94
C ILE A 289 4.67 -21.34 4.20
N CYS A 290 4.97 -22.24 5.13
CA CYS A 290 4.11 -22.50 6.31
C CYS A 290 2.62 -22.68 5.94
N GLY A 291 2.36 -23.34 4.79
CA GLY A 291 1.00 -23.55 4.25
C GLY A 291 0.39 -22.34 3.52
N ILE A 292 1.09 -21.21 3.41
CA ILE A 292 0.65 -20.05 2.62
C ILE A 292 0.97 -20.32 1.14
N PRO A 293 -0.03 -20.45 0.25
CA PRO A 293 0.19 -20.74 -1.16
C PRO A 293 0.53 -19.45 -1.94
N VAL A 294 1.79 -19.02 -1.86
CA VAL A 294 2.24 -17.70 -2.35
C VAL A 294 1.95 -17.47 -3.83
N GLN A 295 2.11 -18.50 -4.66
CA GLN A 295 1.82 -18.39 -6.09
C GLN A 295 0.32 -18.20 -6.35
N MET A 296 -0.53 -19.03 -5.73
CA MET A 296 -1.97 -18.96 -5.92
C MET A 296 -2.55 -17.62 -5.43
N MET A 297 -1.99 -17.08 -4.35
CA MET A 297 -2.36 -15.78 -3.83
C MET A 297 -1.91 -14.64 -4.75
N ARG A 298 -0.67 -14.69 -5.24
CA ARG A 298 -0.17 -13.70 -6.21
C ARG A 298 -1.05 -13.67 -7.45
N ASP A 299 -1.47 -14.83 -7.95
CA ASP A 299 -2.30 -14.99 -9.15
C ASP A 299 -3.80 -14.69 -8.94
N ASP A 300 -4.22 -14.31 -7.74
CA ASP A 300 -5.62 -14.01 -7.38
C ASP A 300 -6.60 -15.16 -7.73
N SER A 301 -6.15 -16.39 -7.48
CA SER A 301 -6.83 -17.63 -7.91
C SER A 301 -7.67 -18.31 -6.83
N VAL A 302 -7.64 -17.79 -5.59
CA VAL A 302 -8.30 -18.39 -4.42
C VAL A 302 -9.33 -17.44 -3.81
N SER A 303 -10.51 -17.96 -3.50
CA SER A 303 -11.62 -17.19 -2.91
C SER A 303 -11.75 -17.35 -1.40
N GLU A 304 -11.24 -18.47 -0.87
CA GLU A 304 -11.26 -18.82 0.54
C GLU A 304 -9.91 -19.47 0.87
N LEU A 305 -9.33 -19.10 2.01
CA LEU A 305 -8.05 -19.63 2.45
C LEU A 305 -8.10 -19.95 3.94
N ASP A 306 -7.90 -21.22 4.27
CA ASP A 306 -7.83 -21.73 5.64
C ASP A 306 -6.38 -22.02 6.01
N LEU A 307 -5.84 -21.19 6.91
CA LEU A 307 -4.51 -21.34 7.47
C LEU A 307 -4.57 -21.51 8.99
N GLN A 308 -5.66 -22.04 9.54
CA GLN A 308 -5.76 -22.31 10.97
C GLN A 308 -4.61 -23.21 11.45
N GLU A 309 -4.02 -22.87 12.60
CA GLU A 309 -3.02 -23.69 13.30
C GLU A 309 -1.82 -24.09 12.43
N ARG A 310 -1.30 -23.16 11.62
CA ARG A 310 -0.14 -23.39 10.73
C ARG A 310 1.18 -22.83 11.24
N ASN A 311 1.18 -22.29 12.47
CA ASN A 311 2.33 -21.65 13.08
C ASN A 311 2.99 -20.60 12.14
N ILE A 312 2.16 -19.76 11.53
CA ILE A 312 2.61 -18.73 10.56
C ILE A 312 3.57 -17.72 11.21
N GLY A 313 3.35 -17.38 12.47
CA GLY A 313 4.16 -16.43 13.22
C GLY A 313 4.06 -15.00 12.71
N VAL A 314 5.00 -14.15 13.13
CA VAL A 314 5.01 -12.71 12.85
C VAL A 314 5.35 -12.47 11.38
N GLU A 315 6.38 -13.12 10.89
CA GLU A 315 6.94 -12.98 9.55
C GLU A 315 5.94 -13.44 8.48
N GLY A 316 5.20 -14.51 8.73
CA GLY A 316 4.16 -14.94 7.82
C GLY A 316 2.93 -14.03 7.83
N GLY A 317 2.59 -13.42 8.97
CA GLY A 317 1.62 -12.32 9.03
C GLY A 317 2.06 -11.12 8.18
N MET A 318 3.36 -10.81 8.20
CA MET A 318 3.94 -9.79 7.32
C MET A 318 3.87 -10.22 5.86
N LEU A 319 4.20 -11.46 5.49
CA LEU A 319 4.09 -11.96 4.11
C LEU A 319 2.66 -11.85 3.58
N LEU A 320 1.68 -12.26 4.37
CA LEU A 320 0.26 -12.13 4.02
C LEU A 320 -0.13 -10.68 3.76
N ALA A 321 0.47 -9.71 4.47
CA ALA A 321 0.23 -8.30 4.20
C ALA A 321 0.78 -7.81 2.84
N TYR A 322 1.74 -8.52 2.23
CA TYR A 322 2.18 -8.27 0.86
C TYR A 322 1.20 -8.86 -0.17
N LEU A 323 0.52 -9.96 0.16
CA LEU A 323 -0.31 -10.73 -0.78
C LEU A 323 -1.80 -10.35 -0.73
N VAL A 324 -2.37 -10.22 0.47
CA VAL A 324 -3.81 -9.95 0.65
C VAL A 324 -4.29 -8.69 -0.08
N PRO A 325 -3.56 -7.55 -0.10
CA PRO A 325 -4.07 -6.34 -0.79
C PRO A 325 -4.23 -6.50 -2.30
N VAL A 326 -3.49 -7.41 -2.93
CA VAL A 326 -3.55 -7.63 -4.39
C VAL A 326 -4.59 -8.67 -4.81
N MET A 327 -5.28 -9.27 -3.83
CA MET A 327 -6.29 -10.31 -4.01
C MET A 327 -7.69 -9.69 -4.11
N GLY A 328 -8.27 -9.70 -5.31
CA GLY A 328 -9.63 -9.25 -5.56
C GLY A 328 -10.68 -10.34 -5.38
N GLY A 329 -10.28 -11.62 -5.44
CA GLY A 329 -11.16 -12.77 -5.31
C GLY A 329 -11.30 -13.32 -3.88
N LEU A 330 -10.36 -13.01 -2.98
CA LEU A 330 -10.35 -13.55 -1.61
C LEU A 330 -11.44 -12.91 -0.75
N THR A 331 -12.42 -13.72 -0.37
CA THR A 331 -13.58 -13.30 0.44
C THR A 331 -13.53 -13.80 1.87
N SER A 332 -12.78 -14.88 2.15
CA SER A 332 -12.62 -15.49 3.47
C SER A 332 -11.17 -15.88 3.74
N LEU A 333 -10.66 -15.54 4.93
CA LEU A 333 -9.32 -15.87 5.39
C LEU A 333 -9.36 -16.31 6.85
N ASP A 334 -8.92 -17.53 7.13
CA ASP A 334 -8.75 -18.04 8.50
C ASP A 334 -7.27 -18.00 8.89
N LEU A 335 -6.94 -17.15 9.86
CA LEU A 335 -5.61 -17.06 10.48
C LEU A 335 -5.67 -17.43 11.97
N SER A 336 -6.68 -18.16 12.41
CA SER A 336 -6.82 -18.51 13.83
C SER A 336 -5.65 -19.36 14.33
N ASN A 337 -5.22 -19.09 15.57
CA ASN A 337 -4.17 -19.83 16.27
C ASN A 337 -2.83 -19.91 15.50
N ASN A 338 -2.32 -18.76 15.05
CA ASN A 338 -1.08 -18.68 14.27
C ASN A 338 0.02 -17.85 14.93
N ALA A 339 -0.16 -17.46 16.21
CA ALA A 339 0.81 -16.68 16.97
C ALA A 339 1.34 -15.44 16.20
N LEU A 340 0.47 -14.71 15.50
CA LEU A 340 0.83 -13.54 14.68
C LEU A 340 1.51 -12.40 15.46
N CYS A 341 1.54 -12.48 16.79
CA CYS A 341 2.21 -11.55 17.69
C CYS A 341 3.47 -12.13 18.37
N GLY A 342 3.96 -13.30 17.94
CA GLY A 342 5.20 -13.90 18.44
C GLY A 342 5.13 -14.45 19.86
N VAL A 343 3.92 -14.70 20.36
CA VAL A 343 3.65 -15.28 21.69
C VAL A 343 3.03 -16.66 21.50
N TYR A 344 3.62 -17.65 22.16
CA TYR A 344 3.20 -19.06 22.17
C TYR A 344 2.81 -19.48 23.59
N ASP A 345 2.26 -20.68 23.74
CA ASP A 345 1.81 -21.19 25.04
C ASP A 345 2.96 -21.36 26.05
N PHE A 346 4.17 -21.68 25.57
CA PHE A 346 5.33 -21.98 26.40
C PHE A 346 6.47 -20.96 26.29
N GLY A 347 6.26 -19.83 25.59
CA GLY A 347 7.32 -18.83 25.38
C GLY A 347 6.98 -17.79 24.31
N GLY A 348 7.99 -17.07 23.85
CA GLY A 348 7.84 -16.03 22.82
C GLY A 348 7.95 -14.61 23.36
N THR A 349 8.21 -13.68 22.45
CA THR A 349 8.30 -12.25 22.75
C THR A 349 7.25 -11.53 21.93
N TYR A 350 6.37 -10.80 22.61
CA TYR A 350 5.33 -10.04 21.93
C TYR A 350 5.94 -9.00 20.97
N THR A 351 5.45 -9.00 19.74
CA THR A 351 5.58 -7.91 18.78
C THR A 351 4.25 -7.67 18.07
N ALA A 352 3.95 -6.41 17.78
CA ALA A 352 2.74 -6.03 17.06
C ALA A 352 2.94 -6.05 15.52
N GLU A 353 4.13 -6.36 15.02
CA GLU A 353 4.49 -6.18 13.60
C GLU A 353 3.62 -7.01 12.65
N GLY A 354 3.47 -8.31 12.90
CA GLY A 354 2.67 -9.21 12.08
C GLY A 354 1.21 -8.77 12.01
N ILE A 355 0.57 -8.53 13.16
CA ILE A 355 -0.82 -8.07 13.20
C ILE A 355 -0.99 -6.65 12.65
N THR A 356 -0.03 -5.75 12.84
CA THR A 356 -0.08 -4.38 12.28
C THR A 356 0.04 -4.42 10.77
N ALA A 357 0.85 -5.32 10.22
CA ALA A 357 0.95 -5.55 8.78
C ALA A 357 -0.40 -6.05 8.22
N ILE A 358 -1.03 -7.04 8.85
CA ILE A 358 -2.38 -7.48 8.50
C ILE A 358 -3.39 -6.32 8.58
N ALA A 359 -3.37 -5.55 9.67
CA ALA A 359 -4.25 -4.40 9.83
C ALA A 359 -4.08 -3.38 8.69
N ASN A 360 -2.84 -3.10 8.27
CA ASN A 360 -2.56 -2.22 7.14
C ASN A 360 -3.07 -2.81 5.82
N ALA A 361 -2.90 -4.11 5.60
CA ALA A 361 -3.43 -4.80 4.42
C ALA A 361 -4.96 -4.73 4.34
N LEU A 362 -5.66 -4.85 5.48
CA LEU A 362 -7.11 -4.70 5.55
C LEU A 362 -7.57 -3.28 5.19
N ARG A 363 -6.78 -2.24 5.39
CA ARG A 363 -7.19 -0.88 4.99
C ARG A 363 -7.29 -0.72 3.48
N ILE A 364 -6.57 -1.57 2.74
CA ILE A 364 -6.45 -1.50 1.28
C ILE A 364 -7.35 -2.55 0.63
N ASN A 365 -7.42 -3.76 1.19
CA ASN A 365 -8.21 -4.83 0.61
C ASN A 365 -9.73 -4.51 0.68
N GLY A 366 -10.36 -4.48 -0.48
CA GLY A 366 -11.79 -4.22 -0.65
C GLY A 366 -12.64 -5.46 -0.95
N ALA A 367 -12.07 -6.66 -0.93
CA ALA A 367 -12.74 -7.91 -1.30
C ALA A 367 -13.02 -8.83 -0.11
N LEU A 368 -12.18 -8.81 0.91
CA LEU A 368 -12.24 -9.69 2.07
C LEU A 368 -13.44 -9.35 2.94
N THR A 369 -14.37 -10.30 3.05
CA THR A 369 -15.62 -10.14 3.81
C THR A 369 -15.60 -10.85 5.15
N GLN A 370 -14.73 -11.87 5.29
CA GLN A 370 -14.57 -12.69 6.49
C GLN A 370 -13.09 -12.85 6.86
N LEU A 371 -12.77 -12.65 8.14
CA LEU A 371 -11.41 -12.81 8.66
C LEU A 371 -11.42 -13.40 10.08
N ASP A 372 -10.90 -14.60 10.26
CA ASP A 372 -10.66 -15.16 11.60
C ASP A 372 -9.25 -14.83 12.09
N LEU A 373 -9.16 -14.14 13.22
CA LEU A 373 -7.92 -13.78 13.92
C LEU A 373 -7.92 -14.32 15.36
N SER A 374 -8.80 -15.28 15.68
CA SER A 374 -8.93 -15.79 17.04
C SER A 374 -7.66 -16.50 17.50
N GLY A 375 -7.36 -16.44 18.79
CA GLY A 375 -6.22 -17.15 19.38
C GLY A 375 -4.83 -16.73 18.87
N ASN A 376 -4.63 -15.46 18.51
CA ASN A 376 -3.34 -14.91 18.04
C ASN A 376 -2.64 -14.02 19.07
N GLN A 377 -3.09 -14.04 20.33
CA GLN A 377 -2.48 -13.31 21.45
C GLN A 377 -2.26 -11.80 21.15
N LEU A 378 -3.21 -11.15 20.47
CA LEU A 378 -3.10 -9.75 20.02
C LEU A 378 -2.81 -8.71 21.11
N CYS A 379 -2.95 -9.11 22.38
CA CYS A 379 -2.67 -8.28 23.55
C CYS A 379 -1.41 -8.66 24.33
N GLY A 380 -0.54 -9.54 23.82
CA GLY A 380 0.76 -9.85 24.43
C GLY A 380 0.72 -10.67 25.71
N VAL A 381 -0.39 -11.35 25.95
CA VAL A 381 -0.59 -12.28 27.07
C VAL A 381 -0.99 -13.63 26.49
N ASN A 382 -0.39 -14.72 26.98
CA ASN A 382 -0.74 -16.08 26.57
C ASN A 382 -1.99 -16.60 27.32
N GLU A 383 -2.46 -17.80 27.00
CA GLU A 383 -3.65 -18.40 27.63
C GLU A 383 -3.55 -18.52 29.17
N CYS A 384 -2.34 -18.83 29.65
CA CYS A 384 -2.00 -18.97 31.06
C CYS A 384 -1.95 -17.63 31.83
N GLY A 385 -2.04 -16.49 31.14
CA GLY A 385 -1.97 -15.17 31.76
C GLY A 385 -0.54 -14.64 31.95
N GLU A 386 0.43 -15.25 31.29
CA GLU A 386 1.83 -14.82 31.29
C GLU A 386 2.08 -13.85 30.12
N GLY A 387 3.04 -12.94 30.28
CA GLY A 387 3.32 -11.88 29.32
C GLY A 387 2.97 -10.48 29.85
N THR A 388 3.09 -9.46 29.00
CA THR A 388 2.80 -8.07 29.35
C THR A 388 1.69 -7.56 28.45
N TYR A 389 0.56 -7.19 29.07
CA TYR A 389 -0.57 -6.67 28.32
C TYR A 389 -0.21 -5.39 27.57
N THR A 390 -0.52 -5.37 26.28
CA THR A 390 -0.52 -4.17 25.44
C THR A 390 -1.74 -4.17 24.53
N ALA A 391 -2.21 -2.97 24.18
CA ALA A 391 -3.36 -2.80 23.29
C ALA A 391 -2.95 -2.48 21.85
N GLU A 392 -1.65 -2.54 21.52
CA GLU A 392 -1.13 -2.13 20.20
C GLU A 392 -1.77 -2.93 19.05
N GLY A 393 -1.68 -4.28 19.10
CA GLY A 393 -2.21 -5.14 18.04
C GLY A 393 -3.72 -4.96 17.84
N ILE A 394 -4.48 -4.94 18.94
CA ILE A 394 -5.94 -4.77 18.84
C ILE A 394 -6.35 -3.35 18.43
N THR A 395 -5.57 -2.33 18.78
CA THR A 395 -5.82 -0.95 18.32
C THR A 395 -5.59 -0.83 16.82
N ALA A 396 -4.53 -1.47 16.29
CA ALA A 396 -4.28 -1.50 14.85
C ALA A 396 -5.45 -2.13 14.08
N ILE A 397 -5.97 -3.27 14.56
CA ILE A 397 -7.16 -3.91 13.99
C ILE A 397 -8.38 -3.00 14.09
N ALA A 398 -8.66 -2.40 15.25
CA ALA A 398 -9.78 -1.49 15.40
C ALA A 398 -9.71 -0.29 14.44
N ASP A 399 -8.51 0.28 14.22
CA ASP A 399 -8.31 1.35 13.23
C ASP A 399 -8.52 0.86 11.80
N ALA A 400 -8.10 -0.36 11.47
CA ALA A 400 -8.37 -0.96 10.16
C ALA A 400 -9.87 -1.16 9.93
N LEU A 401 -10.60 -1.68 10.92
CA LEU A 401 -12.05 -1.86 10.86
C LEU A 401 -12.82 -0.53 10.70
N ARG A 402 -12.30 0.57 11.25
CA ARG A 402 -12.91 1.91 11.08
C ARG A 402 -12.87 2.40 9.64
N VAL A 403 -11.87 2.01 8.86
CA VAL A 403 -11.70 2.50 7.48
C VAL A 403 -12.11 1.47 6.44
N ASN A 404 -11.97 0.17 6.74
CA ASN A 404 -12.40 -0.90 5.85
C ASN A 404 -13.93 -0.83 5.64
N GLY A 405 -14.36 -1.03 4.39
CA GLY A 405 -15.76 -1.02 3.98
C GLY A 405 -16.28 -2.36 3.47
N ALA A 406 -15.44 -3.39 3.36
CA ALA A 406 -15.75 -4.69 2.79
C ALA A 406 -15.94 -5.80 3.83
N LEU A 407 -15.19 -5.73 4.94
CA LEU A 407 -15.19 -6.74 5.98
C LEU A 407 -16.50 -6.70 6.77
N THR A 408 -17.08 -7.86 6.97
CA THR A 408 -18.41 -8.01 7.57
C THR A 408 -18.44 -8.96 8.75
N VAL A 409 -17.53 -9.93 8.75
CA VAL A 409 -17.34 -10.90 9.81
C VAL A 409 -15.88 -10.90 10.16
N THR A 410 -15.58 -10.76 11.44
CA THR A 410 -14.27 -11.06 11.99
C THR A 410 -14.43 -11.83 13.28
N ASN A 411 -13.46 -12.67 13.60
CA ASN A 411 -13.43 -13.36 14.89
C ASN A 411 -12.17 -12.92 15.65
N LEU A 412 -12.38 -12.25 16.78
CA LEU A 412 -11.31 -11.73 17.64
C LEU A 412 -11.27 -12.41 19.01
N LEU A 413 -12.02 -13.51 19.19
CA LEU A 413 -12.05 -14.27 20.43
C LEU A 413 -10.68 -14.87 20.78
N GLY A 414 -10.44 -15.12 22.06
CA GLY A 414 -9.18 -15.77 22.49
C GLY A 414 -7.92 -14.91 22.38
N ASN A 415 -8.07 -13.59 22.19
CA ASN A 415 -6.93 -12.66 22.05
C ASN A 415 -6.56 -11.89 23.33
N GLN A 416 -7.01 -12.36 24.50
CA GLN A 416 -6.72 -11.79 25.82
C GLN A 416 -7.01 -10.29 25.96
N LEU A 417 -8.13 -9.86 25.39
CA LEU A 417 -8.59 -8.48 25.45
C LEU A 417 -8.83 -8.04 26.89
N ASP A 418 -8.58 -6.77 27.21
CA ASP A 418 -9.12 -6.15 28.41
C ASP A 418 -10.53 -5.59 28.18
N MET A 419 -11.16 -5.14 29.26
CA MET A 419 -12.51 -4.55 29.20
C MET A 419 -12.57 -3.24 28.40
N LYS A 420 -11.46 -2.52 28.22
CA LYS A 420 -11.43 -1.25 27.48
C LYS A 420 -11.35 -1.52 25.98
N SER A 421 -10.46 -2.40 25.56
CA SER A 421 -10.30 -2.86 24.17
C SER A 421 -11.58 -3.53 23.67
N ALA A 422 -12.20 -4.41 24.47
CA ALA A 422 -13.46 -5.05 24.06
C ALA A 422 -14.60 -4.03 23.84
N LYS A 423 -14.71 -3.00 24.69
CA LYS A 423 -15.69 -1.91 24.50
C LYS A 423 -15.38 -1.05 23.26
N MET A 424 -14.10 -0.81 23.00
CA MET A 424 -13.66 -0.06 21.82
C MET A 424 -14.06 -0.81 20.53
N LEU A 425 -13.80 -2.11 20.47
CA LEU A 425 -14.18 -2.96 19.33
C LEU A 425 -15.70 -3.02 19.17
N ALA A 426 -16.45 -3.21 20.25
CA ALA A 426 -17.92 -3.25 20.20
C ALA A 426 -18.52 -1.96 19.61
N GLU A 427 -17.96 -0.79 19.94
CA GLU A 427 -18.39 0.48 19.36
C GLU A 427 -18.07 0.57 17.86
N VAL A 428 -16.88 0.14 17.44
CA VAL A 428 -16.50 0.09 16.01
C VAL A 428 -17.40 -0.87 15.23
N ALA A 429 -17.63 -2.07 15.77
CA ALA A 429 -18.51 -3.08 15.17
C ALA A 429 -19.93 -2.56 14.99
N LYS A 430 -20.49 -1.92 16.02
CA LYS A 430 -21.82 -1.33 15.95
C LYS A 430 -21.94 -0.23 14.89
N GLN A 431 -20.90 0.58 14.71
CA GLN A 431 -20.89 1.62 13.67
C GLN A 431 -20.81 1.03 12.26
N LYS A 432 -20.14 -0.12 12.10
CA LYS A 432 -19.87 -0.76 10.81
C LYS A 432 -20.80 -1.91 10.45
N GLY A 433 -21.57 -2.46 11.41
CA GLY A 433 -22.38 -3.65 11.21
C GLY A 433 -21.55 -4.93 11.05
N ILE A 434 -20.42 -5.02 11.77
CA ILE A 434 -19.46 -6.12 11.71
C ILE A 434 -19.69 -7.08 12.87
N SER A 435 -19.60 -8.39 12.61
CA SER A 435 -19.51 -9.41 13.67
C SER A 435 -18.07 -9.51 14.17
N LEU A 436 -17.88 -9.55 15.49
CA LEU A 436 -16.58 -9.70 16.16
C LEU A 436 -16.31 -11.11 16.70
N CYS A 437 -17.31 -11.98 16.66
CA CYS A 437 -17.26 -13.36 17.15
C CYS A 437 -17.40 -14.41 16.05
N GLY A 438 -17.18 -14.03 14.78
CA GLY A 438 -17.25 -14.96 13.65
C GLY A 438 -18.67 -15.41 13.26
N ILE A 439 -19.72 -14.73 13.74
CA ILE A 439 -21.12 -15.09 13.42
C ILE A 439 -21.44 -14.64 12.00
N GLN A 440 -21.71 -15.60 11.11
CA GLN A 440 -22.12 -15.30 9.74
C GLN A 440 -23.59 -14.83 9.71
N ARG A 441 -23.94 -13.95 8.77
CA ARG A 441 -25.27 -13.30 8.74
C ARG A 441 -26.43 -14.28 8.48
N ASP A 442 -26.14 -15.37 7.80
CA ASP A 442 -27.05 -16.46 7.47
C ASP A 442 -26.92 -17.65 8.44
N GLN A 443 -26.04 -17.56 9.43
CA GLN A 443 -25.82 -18.61 10.42
C GLN A 443 -27.03 -18.77 11.33
N THR A 444 -27.62 -19.98 11.34
CA THR A 444 -28.79 -20.29 12.18
C THR A 444 -28.42 -20.78 13.56
N THR A 445 -27.20 -21.26 13.76
CA THR A 445 -26.71 -21.80 15.03
C THR A 445 -25.24 -21.43 15.23
N ALA A 446 -24.94 -20.78 16.36
CA ALA A 446 -23.58 -20.46 16.78
C ALA A 446 -23.22 -21.26 18.04
N ASN A 447 -22.07 -21.93 18.02
CA ASN A 447 -21.61 -22.76 19.14
C ASN A 447 -20.33 -22.18 19.72
N PHE A 448 -20.43 -21.69 20.96
CA PHE A 448 -19.33 -21.18 21.76
C PHE A 448 -19.02 -22.09 22.97
N SER A 449 -19.61 -23.27 23.02
CA SER A 449 -19.30 -24.27 24.06
C SER A 449 -17.81 -24.59 24.05
N PHE A 450 -17.22 -24.66 25.25
CA PHE A 450 -15.80 -24.96 25.48
C PHE A 450 -14.80 -23.97 24.87
N LYS A 451 -15.24 -22.78 24.42
CA LYS A 451 -14.35 -21.72 23.89
C LYS A 451 -13.62 -20.90 24.97
N GLY A 452 -13.73 -21.27 26.25
CA GLY A 452 -13.01 -20.59 27.33
C GLY A 452 -13.30 -19.09 27.50
N LEU A 453 -14.49 -18.63 27.07
CA LEU A 453 -14.83 -17.20 26.98
C LEU A 453 -14.61 -16.46 28.31
N LYS A 454 -13.86 -15.36 28.25
CA LYS A 454 -13.58 -14.46 29.36
C LYS A 454 -14.60 -13.30 29.39
N PRO A 455 -14.69 -12.53 30.50
CA PRO A 455 -15.61 -11.39 30.57
C PRO A 455 -15.50 -10.37 29.41
N PRO A 456 -14.31 -10.07 28.86
CA PRO A 456 -14.16 -9.24 27.67
C PRO A 456 -14.78 -9.85 26.40
N ASP A 457 -14.69 -11.17 26.20
CA ASP A 457 -15.31 -11.86 25.07
C ASP A 457 -16.84 -11.78 25.12
N ALA A 458 -17.41 -11.80 26.33
CA ALA A 458 -18.85 -11.59 26.52
C ALA A 458 -19.32 -10.21 26.07
N ILE A 459 -18.45 -9.17 26.10
CA ILE A 459 -18.78 -7.85 25.53
C ILE A 459 -18.86 -7.93 24.02
N LEU A 460 -17.91 -8.62 23.37
CA LEU A 460 -17.92 -8.79 21.92
C LEU A 460 -19.17 -9.55 21.48
N LEU A 461 -19.47 -10.67 22.15
CA LEU A 461 -20.65 -11.47 21.86
C LEU A 461 -21.93 -10.67 22.08
N ALA A 462 -22.03 -9.92 23.19
CA ALA A 462 -23.19 -9.05 23.42
C ALA A 462 -23.35 -7.98 22.32
N SER A 463 -22.24 -7.45 21.80
CA SER A 463 -22.27 -6.52 20.66
C SER A 463 -22.86 -7.19 19.43
N ASP A 464 -22.35 -8.35 19.03
CA ASP A 464 -22.86 -9.12 17.88
C ASP A 464 -24.34 -9.47 18.04
N LEU A 465 -24.74 -9.97 19.20
CA LEU A 465 -26.13 -10.34 19.47
C LEU A 465 -27.10 -9.16 19.47
N SER A 466 -26.61 -7.95 19.78
CA SER A 466 -27.42 -6.73 19.74
C SER A 466 -27.65 -6.19 18.32
N GLN A 467 -26.86 -6.65 17.34
CA GLN A 467 -26.91 -6.19 15.96
C GLN A 467 -27.80 -7.09 15.12
N ALA A 468 -29.00 -6.62 14.75
CA ALA A 468 -29.92 -7.38 13.89
C ALA A 468 -29.33 -7.74 12.51
N VAL A 469 -28.40 -6.94 12.01
CA VAL A 469 -27.67 -7.22 10.75
C VAL A 469 -26.71 -8.41 10.87
N VAL A 470 -26.32 -8.77 12.09
CA VAL A 470 -25.46 -9.92 12.39
C VAL A 470 -26.30 -11.15 12.73
N THR A 471 -27.33 -11.02 13.57
CA THR A 471 -28.06 -12.16 14.13
C THR A 471 -29.43 -12.44 13.53
N GLY A 472 -29.80 -11.78 12.42
CA GLY A 472 -31.14 -11.91 11.83
C GLY A 472 -31.57 -13.34 11.50
N ALA A 473 -30.62 -14.24 11.16
CA ALA A 473 -30.88 -15.65 10.89
C ALA A 473 -30.70 -16.57 12.11
N LEU A 474 -30.12 -16.07 13.20
CA LEU A 474 -29.67 -16.87 14.34
C LEU A 474 -30.87 -17.33 15.18
N THR A 475 -31.03 -18.64 15.33
CA THR A 475 -32.14 -19.26 16.08
C THR A 475 -31.69 -19.99 17.34
N LYS A 476 -30.38 -20.28 17.44
CA LYS A 476 -29.80 -21.01 18.56
C LYS A 476 -28.36 -20.55 18.84
N ILE A 477 -28.02 -20.45 20.12
CA ILE A 477 -26.65 -20.24 20.60
C ILE A 477 -26.38 -21.31 21.65
N GLU A 478 -25.26 -22.01 21.53
CA GLU A 478 -24.79 -23.05 22.46
C GLU A 478 -23.52 -22.65 23.20
#